data_AF-A0A7S8HV18-F1
#
_entry.id   AF-A0A7S8HV18-F1
#
_cell.length_a   1.000
_cell.length_b   1.000
_cell.length_c   1.000
_cell.angle_alpha   90.00
_cell.angle_beta   90.00
_cell.angle_gamma   90.00
#
_symmetry.space_group_name_H-M   'P 1'
#
loop_
_entity.id
_entity.type
_entity.pdbx_description
1 polymer ?
#
loop_
_entity_poly.entity_id
_entity_poly.type
_entity_poly.pdbx_seq_one_letter_code
_entity_poly.pdbx_strand_id
1 'polypeptide(L)'
;MEFEAERIKALEYIVRHYTGLERYDRQTLEKTITGISLKSKAPPESGKSEGGGSRSVNAAPITAVLEAVSLFPPAPSALVLLRVFFEFTQTNYFYVDEESLRQHLDRVYSCPSRIKQEDAPWVSVVLMVFALGVQFTSHYQSPPPDSSRELARDAHDICQGMDDSTTSKFYQVAMKLIPDILVAESIESVQAFLLFGLHTLPADPAGLSYTYFGIAIKLATQLNLHLKITSISCARDLEVRKRVWWTAYALERYI
;
A
#
# COMPACT_ATOMS: atom_id res chain seq x y z
N MET A 1 -6.63 28.64 5.53
CA MET A 1 -6.75 28.68 7.00
C MET A 1 -7.64 27.55 7.53
N GLU A 2 -8.82 27.30 6.96
CA GLU A 2 -9.73 26.23 7.43
C GLU A 2 -9.12 24.81 7.29
N PHE A 3 -8.42 24.54 6.18
CA PHE A 3 -7.71 23.29 5.94
C PHE A 3 -6.55 22.99 6.91
N GLU A 4 -5.87 24.02 7.40
CA GLU A 4 -4.79 23.85 8.39
C GLU A 4 -5.35 23.54 9.78
N ALA A 5 -6.49 24.14 10.12
CA ALA A 5 -7.17 23.87 11.39
C ALA A 5 -7.71 22.43 11.46
N GLU A 6 -8.22 21.88 10.35
CA GLU A 6 -8.66 20.48 10.30
C GLU A 6 -7.50 19.49 10.41
N ARG A 7 -6.36 19.79 9.78
CA ARG A 7 -5.15 18.96 9.91
C ARG A 7 -4.60 18.95 11.33
N ILE A 8 -4.60 20.10 12.01
CA ILE A 8 -4.17 20.20 13.41
C ILE A 8 -5.11 19.38 14.30
N LYS A 9 -6.42 19.48 14.12
CA LYS A 9 -7.40 18.68 14.88
C LYS A 9 -7.26 17.18 14.63
N ALA A 10 -6.97 16.76 13.40
CA ALA A 10 -6.75 15.36 13.06
C ALA A 10 -5.50 14.80 13.76
N LEU A 11 -4.41 15.57 13.79
CA LEU A 11 -3.18 15.18 14.50
C LEU A 11 -3.41 15.15 16.03
N GLU A 12 -4.12 16.13 16.58
CA GLU A 12 -4.50 16.13 18.00
C GLU A 12 -5.41 14.96 18.37
N TYR A 13 -6.28 14.51 17.46
CA TYR A 13 -7.09 13.31 17.69
C TYR A 13 -6.22 12.05 17.75
N ILE A 14 -5.32 11.87 16.78
CA ILE A 14 -4.43 10.71 16.70
C ILE A 14 -3.56 10.61 17.96
N VAL A 15 -2.92 11.70 18.38
CA VAL A 15 -2.05 11.67 19.56
C VAL A 15 -2.86 11.35 20.83
N ARG A 16 -4.08 11.91 20.99
CA ARG A 16 -4.95 11.64 22.15
C ARG A 16 -5.33 10.17 22.22
N HIS A 17 -5.66 9.58 21.08
CA HIS A 17 -6.11 8.20 20.99
C HIS A 17 -5.04 7.20 21.45
N TYR A 18 -3.78 7.41 21.04
CA TYR A 18 -2.69 6.47 21.34
C TYR A 18 -1.95 6.75 22.65
N THR A 19 -1.98 7.99 23.15
CA THR A 19 -1.26 8.38 24.38
C THR A 19 -2.15 8.62 25.59
N GLY A 20 -3.47 8.79 25.39
CA GLY A 20 -4.43 9.12 26.44
C GLY A 20 -4.31 10.57 26.98
N LEU A 21 -3.51 11.42 26.33
CA LEU A 21 -3.24 12.78 26.80
C LEU A 21 -4.32 13.76 26.31
N GLU A 22 -4.99 14.46 27.24
CA GLU A 22 -6.02 15.46 26.91
C GLU A 22 -5.47 16.88 26.71
N ARG A 23 -4.21 17.14 27.10
CA ARG A 23 -3.54 18.44 26.91
C ARG A 23 -2.12 18.26 26.40
N TYR A 24 -1.79 19.02 25.37
CA TYR A 24 -0.51 18.99 24.67
C TYR A 24 0.44 20.06 25.21
N ASP A 25 1.08 19.75 26.32
CA ASP A 25 2.25 20.51 26.77
C ASP A 25 3.53 19.74 26.43
N ARG A 26 4.53 20.46 25.89
CA ARG A 26 5.80 19.91 25.42
C ARG A 26 6.50 19.08 26.49
N GLN A 27 6.45 19.54 27.75
CA GLN A 27 7.10 18.85 28.87
C GLN A 27 6.41 17.52 29.22
N THR A 28 5.11 17.41 28.96
CA THR A 28 4.34 16.20 29.23
C THR A 28 4.60 15.13 28.16
N LEU A 29 4.69 15.54 26.90
CA LEU A 29 5.05 14.65 25.78
C LEU A 29 6.48 14.09 25.92
N GLU A 30 7.45 14.93 26.29
CA GLU A 30 8.84 14.51 26.49
C GLU A 30 8.97 13.44 27.61
N LYS A 31 8.20 13.56 28.70
CA LYS A 31 8.17 12.56 29.78
C LYS A 31 7.58 11.21 29.33
N THR A 32 6.50 11.24 28.55
CA THR A 32 5.84 10.02 28.06
C THR A 32 6.71 9.24 27.08
N ILE A 33 7.40 9.95 26.17
CA ILE A 33 8.34 9.34 25.21
C ILE A 33 9.50 8.65 25.94
N THR A 34 10.00 9.27 27.01
CA THR A 34 11.09 8.70 27.82
C THR A 34 10.64 7.43 28.57
N GLY A 35 9.37 7.36 28.99
CA GLY A 35 8.80 6.18 29.65
C GLY A 35 8.59 4.97 28.73
N ILE A 36 8.38 5.19 27.43
CA ILE A 36 8.22 4.12 26.43
C ILE A 36 9.58 3.43 26.14
N SER A 37 10.67 4.21 26.15
CA SER A 37 12.03 3.71 25.85
C SER A 37 12.58 2.70 26.88
N LEU A 38 12.07 2.70 28.12
CA LEU A 38 12.59 1.86 29.22
C LEU A 38 11.92 0.48 29.35
N LYS A 39 10.91 0.14 28.54
CA LYS A 39 10.18 -1.15 28.64
C LYS A 39 10.65 -2.26 27.69
N SER A 40 11.69 -2.04 26.89
CA SER A 40 12.30 -3.11 26.07
C SER A 40 13.33 -3.90 26.89
N LYS A 41 12.97 -5.11 27.35
CA LYS A 41 13.91 -6.10 27.91
C LYS A 41 13.97 -7.34 26.99
N ALA A 42 15.20 -7.74 26.65
CA ALA A 42 15.56 -8.78 25.68
C ALA A 42 15.19 -10.23 26.10
N PRO A 43 15.10 -11.20 25.16
CA PRO A 43 14.87 -12.62 25.43
C PRO A 43 16.17 -13.47 25.49
N PRO A 44 16.20 -14.64 26.18
CA PRO A 44 17.34 -15.56 26.16
C PRO A 44 17.21 -16.71 25.14
N GLU A 45 18.37 -17.30 24.83
CA GLU A 45 18.68 -18.18 23.69
C GLU A 45 18.33 -19.68 23.83
N SER A 46 18.07 -20.27 22.64
CA SER A 46 18.48 -21.59 22.09
C SER A 46 18.15 -22.93 22.79
N GLY A 47 17.52 -23.81 21.99
CA GLY A 47 17.54 -25.28 22.13
C GLY A 47 17.34 -25.92 20.76
N LYS A 48 18.29 -26.78 20.34
CA LYS A 48 18.30 -27.51 19.06
C LYS A 48 17.30 -28.68 19.07
N SER A 49 16.67 -28.98 17.93
CA SER A 49 16.54 -30.37 17.45
C SER A 49 16.21 -30.42 15.95
N GLU A 50 16.80 -31.41 15.29
CA GLU A 50 16.76 -31.71 13.86
C GLU A 50 15.44 -32.39 13.44
N GLY A 51 15.12 -32.32 12.16
CA GLY A 51 14.05 -33.10 11.56
C GLY A 51 13.87 -32.77 10.09
N GLY A 52 14.60 -33.50 9.23
CA GLY A 52 14.52 -33.39 7.79
C GLY A 52 13.13 -33.67 7.23
N GLY A 53 12.78 -32.93 6.18
CA GLY A 53 11.55 -33.11 5.43
C GLY A 53 11.61 -32.27 4.16
N SER A 54 12.20 -32.84 3.12
CA SER A 54 12.16 -32.31 1.75
C SER A 54 10.72 -31.99 1.38
N ARG A 55 10.38 -30.71 1.25
CA ARG A 55 9.08 -30.27 0.73
C ARG A 55 9.29 -29.56 -0.60
N SER A 56 9.06 -30.35 -1.64
CA SER A 56 8.80 -29.99 -3.03
C SER A 56 8.65 -28.48 -3.27
N VAL A 57 9.74 -27.85 -3.71
CA VAL A 57 9.63 -26.71 -4.63
C VAL A 57 8.93 -27.25 -5.89
N ASN A 58 8.13 -26.43 -6.58
CA ASN A 58 7.61 -26.59 -7.95
C ASN A 58 6.07 -26.65 -8.04
N ALA A 59 5.50 -25.64 -8.74
CA ALA A 59 4.15 -25.51 -9.35
C ALA A 59 3.14 -24.48 -8.77
N ALA A 60 3.48 -23.64 -7.79
CA ALA A 60 2.52 -22.69 -7.19
C ALA A 60 2.38 -21.26 -7.79
N PRO A 61 3.37 -20.65 -8.49
CA PRO A 61 3.36 -19.19 -8.61
C PRO A 61 2.44 -18.64 -9.71
N ILE A 62 2.21 -19.35 -10.82
CA ILE A 62 1.22 -18.94 -11.85
C ILE A 62 -0.19 -18.92 -11.25
N THR A 63 -0.50 -19.86 -10.36
CA THR A 63 -1.81 -19.95 -9.69
C THR A 63 -2.08 -18.73 -8.82
N ALA A 64 -1.05 -18.15 -8.18
CA ALA A 64 -1.22 -17.02 -7.28
C ALA A 64 -1.61 -15.72 -8.02
N VAL A 65 -1.01 -15.47 -9.20
CA VAL A 65 -1.37 -14.28 -10.01
C VAL A 65 -2.79 -14.39 -10.57
N LEU A 66 -3.19 -15.57 -11.04
CA LEU A 66 -4.55 -15.79 -11.52
C LEU A 66 -5.58 -15.71 -10.38
N GLU A 67 -5.25 -16.23 -9.20
CA GLU A 67 -6.05 -16.06 -7.98
C GLU A 67 -6.21 -14.56 -7.66
N ALA A 68 -5.13 -13.79 -7.70
CA ALA A 68 -5.15 -12.35 -7.48
C ALA A 68 -6.06 -11.60 -8.46
N VAL A 69 -5.95 -11.89 -9.76
CA VAL A 69 -6.81 -11.29 -10.77
C VAL A 69 -8.27 -11.68 -10.60
N SER A 70 -8.56 -12.91 -10.15
CA SER A 70 -9.93 -13.37 -9.90
C SER A 70 -10.64 -12.60 -8.77
N LEU A 71 -9.87 -11.96 -7.88
CA LEU A 71 -10.40 -11.10 -6.82
C LEU A 71 -10.71 -9.68 -7.29
N PHE A 72 -10.33 -9.29 -8.51
CA PHE A 72 -10.58 -7.92 -8.96
C PHE A 72 -12.08 -7.65 -9.00
N PRO A 73 -12.56 -6.56 -8.38
CA PRO A 73 -13.97 -6.22 -8.40
C PRO A 73 -14.41 -5.86 -9.84
N PRO A 74 -15.73 -5.82 -10.11
CA PRO A 74 -16.23 -5.34 -11.39
C PRO A 74 -15.67 -3.95 -11.73
N ALA A 75 -15.45 -3.69 -13.02
CA ALA A 75 -14.79 -2.47 -13.49
C ALA A 75 -15.37 -1.16 -12.88
N PRO A 76 -16.70 -0.98 -12.73
CA PRO A 76 -17.24 0.20 -12.06
C PRO A 76 -16.76 0.36 -10.61
N SER A 77 -16.79 -0.71 -9.81
CA SER A 77 -16.34 -0.71 -8.41
C SER A 77 -14.83 -0.52 -8.30
N ALA A 78 -14.05 -1.14 -9.19
CA ALA A 78 -12.60 -0.92 -9.25
C ALA A 78 -12.23 0.54 -9.48
N LEU A 79 -12.94 1.23 -10.37
CA LEU A 79 -12.73 2.65 -10.64
C LEU A 79 -13.13 3.54 -9.45
N VAL A 80 -14.15 3.16 -8.67
CA VAL A 80 -14.50 3.85 -7.42
C VAL A 80 -13.37 3.69 -6.41
N LEU A 81 -12.90 2.47 -6.14
CA LEU A 81 -11.79 2.22 -5.20
C LEU A 81 -10.52 2.96 -5.61
N LEU A 82 -10.24 3.02 -6.92
CA LEU A 82 -9.11 3.77 -7.46
C LEU A 82 -9.22 5.26 -7.12
N ARG A 83 -10.40 5.87 -7.31
CA ARG A 83 -10.64 7.28 -6.96
C ARG A 83 -10.46 7.52 -5.47
N VAL A 84 -11.04 6.66 -4.63
CA VAL A 84 -10.91 6.75 -3.17
C VAL A 84 -9.45 6.70 -2.75
N PHE A 85 -8.66 5.78 -3.31
CA PHE A 85 -7.22 5.69 -3.05
C PHE A 85 -6.48 6.98 -3.40
N PHE A 86 -6.68 7.54 -4.60
CA PHE A 86 -5.99 8.77 -4.99
C PHE A 86 -6.43 9.99 -4.19
N GLU A 87 -7.68 10.03 -3.73
CA GLU A 87 -8.22 11.14 -2.96
C GLU A 87 -7.74 11.13 -1.50
N PHE A 88 -7.71 9.98 -0.84
CA PHE A 88 -7.40 9.89 0.59
C PHE A 88 -5.99 9.37 0.90
N THR A 89 -5.47 8.45 0.10
CA THR A 89 -4.22 7.74 0.40
C THR A 89 -3.00 8.43 -0.23
N GLN A 90 -3.09 8.84 -1.48
CA GLN A 90 -1.97 9.47 -2.21
C GLN A 90 -1.95 11.01 -2.07
N THR A 91 -2.10 11.51 -0.85
CA THR A 91 -2.18 12.96 -0.58
C THR A 91 -0.82 13.60 -0.33
N ASN A 92 0.02 12.96 0.50
CA ASN A 92 1.32 13.52 0.94
C ASN A 92 2.52 12.84 0.26
N TYR A 93 2.34 11.61 -0.19
CA TYR A 93 3.38 10.76 -0.77
C TYR A 93 2.90 10.23 -2.11
N PHE A 94 3.84 9.96 -3.02
CA PHE A 94 3.53 9.41 -4.34
C PHE A 94 3.89 7.94 -4.36
N TYR A 95 2.89 7.09 -4.59
CA TYR A 95 3.07 5.65 -4.70
C TYR A 95 3.05 5.23 -6.17
N VAL A 96 2.00 5.62 -6.90
CA VAL A 96 1.67 5.08 -8.22
C VAL A 96 1.09 6.17 -9.14
N ASP A 97 1.31 6.00 -10.45
CA ASP A 97 0.69 6.84 -11.47
C ASP A 97 -0.72 6.32 -11.80
N GLU A 98 -1.70 7.22 -11.77
CA GLU A 98 -3.11 6.89 -11.93
C GLU A 98 -3.45 6.39 -13.34
N GLU A 99 -2.82 6.93 -14.37
CA GLU A 99 -3.09 6.51 -15.74
C GLU A 99 -2.50 5.14 -16.02
N SER A 100 -1.28 4.88 -15.52
CA SER A 100 -0.67 3.55 -15.60
C SER A 100 -1.56 2.49 -14.94
N LEU A 101 -2.11 2.78 -13.76
CA LEU A 101 -3.05 1.88 -13.07
C LEU A 101 -4.32 1.63 -13.89
N ARG A 102 -4.91 2.68 -14.49
CA ARG A 102 -6.06 2.53 -15.39
C ARG A 102 -5.74 1.65 -16.58
N GLN A 103 -4.58 1.86 -17.22
CA GLN A 103 -4.15 1.03 -18.34
C GLN A 103 -3.95 -0.43 -17.95
N HIS A 104 -3.44 -0.72 -16.75
CA HIS A 104 -3.37 -2.08 -16.22
C HIS A 104 -4.76 -2.71 -16.03
N LEU A 105 -5.70 -1.97 -15.46
CA LEU A 105 -7.08 -2.44 -15.30
C LEU A 105 -7.76 -2.68 -16.65
N ASP A 106 -7.62 -1.78 -17.61
CA ASP A 106 -8.19 -1.92 -18.94
C ASP A 106 -7.68 -3.19 -19.64
N ARG A 107 -6.39 -3.51 -19.47
CA ARG A 107 -5.79 -4.76 -19.99
C ARG A 107 -6.43 -6.00 -19.37
N VAL A 108 -6.62 -6.00 -18.04
CA VAL A 108 -7.24 -7.12 -17.32
C VAL A 108 -8.69 -7.31 -17.75
N TYR A 109 -9.50 -6.25 -17.73
CA TYR A 109 -10.92 -6.34 -18.06
C TYR A 109 -11.18 -6.64 -19.54
N SER A 110 -10.27 -6.22 -20.44
CA SER A 110 -10.41 -6.53 -21.87
C SER A 110 -9.94 -7.94 -22.22
N CYS A 111 -8.87 -8.44 -21.58
CA CYS A 111 -8.28 -9.73 -21.93
C CYS A 111 -7.56 -10.38 -20.73
N PRO A 112 -8.30 -11.04 -19.82
CA PRO A 112 -7.72 -11.70 -18.64
C PRO A 112 -6.72 -12.81 -18.99
N SER A 113 -6.81 -13.40 -20.18
CA SER A 113 -5.94 -14.50 -20.63
C SER A 113 -4.51 -14.07 -20.97
N ARG A 114 -4.22 -12.77 -21.03
CA ARG A 114 -2.86 -12.25 -21.30
C ARG A 114 -1.99 -12.10 -20.05
N ILE A 115 -2.57 -12.28 -18.86
CA ILE A 115 -1.84 -12.11 -17.60
C ILE A 115 -0.90 -13.30 -17.37
N LYS A 116 0.34 -12.99 -17.04
CA LYS A 116 1.42 -13.96 -16.80
C LYS A 116 1.99 -13.81 -15.40
N GLN A 117 2.90 -14.69 -15.02
CA GLN A 117 3.60 -14.61 -13.74
C GLN A 117 4.45 -13.34 -13.59
N GLU A 118 5.04 -12.84 -14.68
CA GLU A 118 5.85 -11.60 -14.70
C GLU A 118 5.04 -10.35 -14.30
N ASP A 119 3.71 -10.45 -14.33
CA ASP A 119 2.78 -9.38 -13.96
C ASP A 119 2.53 -9.29 -12.45
N ALA A 120 3.08 -10.20 -11.64
CA ALA A 120 2.88 -10.23 -10.19
C ALA A 120 3.09 -8.88 -9.48
N PRO A 121 4.14 -8.06 -9.80
CA PRO A 121 4.34 -6.77 -9.15
C PRO A 121 3.18 -5.80 -9.35
N TRP A 122 2.75 -5.56 -10.58
CA TRP A 122 1.69 -4.59 -10.83
C TRP A 122 0.31 -5.14 -10.43
N VAL A 123 0.08 -6.45 -10.53
CA VAL A 123 -1.14 -7.09 -10.00
C VAL A 123 -1.23 -6.90 -8.49
N SER A 124 -0.11 -7.08 -7.78
CA SER A 124 -0.04 -6.81 -6.33
C SER A 124 -0.28 -5.34 -6.01
N VAL A 125 0.27 -4.41 -6.80
CA VAL A 125 -0.01 -2.97 -6.66
C VAL A 125 -1.51 -2.69 -6.75
N VAL A 126 -2.19 -3.26 -7.75
CA VAL A 126 -3.64 -3.06 -7.93
C VAL A 126 -4.43 -3.62 -6.75
N LEU A 127 -4.13 -4.84 -6.28
CA LEU A 127 -4.79 -5.40 -5.10
C LEU A 127 -4.60 -4.53 -3.86
N MET A 128 -3.39 -4.02 -3.64
CA MET A 128 -3.11 -3.16 -2.50
C MET A 128 -3.82 -1.81 -2.60
N VAL A 129 -3.92 -1.24 -3.82
CA VAL A 129 -4.73 -0.04 -4.08
C VAL A 129 -6.20 -0.29 -3.76
N PHE A 130 -6.75 -1.46 -4.12
CA PHE A 130 -8.12 -1.82 -3.73
C PHE A 130 -8.26 -1.97 -2.22
N ALA A 131 -7.33 -2.66 -1.55
CA ALA A 131 -7.34 -2.83 -0.09
C ALA A 131 -7.36 -1.48 0.63
N LEU A 132 -6.48 -0.56 0.22
CA LEU A 132 -6.42 0.79 0.78
C LEU A 132 -7.65 1.63 0.40
N GLY A 133 -8.18 1.48 -0.81
CA GLY A 133 -9.43 2.11 -1.23
C GLY A 133 -10.62 1.69 -0.35
N VAL A 134 -10.74 0.41 -0.01
CA VAL A 134 -11.80 -0.09 0.88
C VAL A 134 -11.69 0.58 2.26
N GLN A 135 -10.49 0.69 2.83
CA GLN A 135 -10.29 1.32 4.16
C GLN A 135 -10.84 2.76 4.26
N PHE A 136 -10.81 3.51 3.16
CA PHE A 136 -11.27 4.90 3.13
C PHE A 136 -12.65 5.09 2.48
N THR A 137 -13.34 4.02 2.07
CA THR A 137 -14.62 4.14 1.37
C THR A 137 -15.69 4.79 2.26
N SER A 138 -15.67 4.55 3.57
CA SER A 138 -16.58 5.20 4.53
C SER A 138 -16.42 6.73 4.60
N HIS A 139 -15.29 7.27 4.18
CA HIS A 139 -15.00 8.71 4.15
C HIS A 139 -15.31 9.34 2.79
N TYR A 140 -15.55 8.53 1.76
CA TYR A 140 -15.83 9.02 0.42
C TYR A 140 -17.31 9.36 0.26
N GLN A 141 -17.62 10.64 0.08
CA GLN A 141 -18.97 11.08 -0.23
C GLN A 141 -19.24 10.88 -1.73
N SER A 142 -20.39 10.28 -2.04
CA SER A 142 -20.79 10.05 -3.43
C SER A 142 -20.78 11.35 -4.23
N PRO A 143 -20.26 11.34 -5.46
CA PRO A 143 -20.13 12.56 -6.25
C PRO A 143 -21.53 13.08 -6.73
N PRO A 144 -21.68 14.40 -6.99
CA PRO A 144 -22.97 15.08 -7.08
C PRO A 144 -23.92 14.56 -8.19
N PRO A 145 -25.25 14.79 -8.06
CA PRO A 145 -26.26 14.11 -8.87
C PRO A 145 -26.40 14.73 -10.26
N ASP A 146 -25.69 14.17 -11.25
CA ASP A 146 -26.02 14.33 -12.67
C ASP A 146 -26.30 12.96 -13.31
N SER A 147 -27.18 12.94 -14.31
CA SER A 147 -28.00 11.83 -14.82
C SER A 147 -27.28 10.61 -15.42
N SER A 148 -25.95 10.56 -15.44
CA SER A 148 -25.15 9.48 -16.05
C SER A 148 -24.67 8.40 -15.05
N ARG A 149 -25.28 8.32 -13.85
CA ARG A 149 -24.60 7.78 -12.65
C ARG A 149 -25.22 6.56 -11.95
N GLU A 150 -26.28 5.91 -12.45
CA GLU A 150 -26.85 4.73 -11.75
C GLU A 150 -25.78 3.66 -11.49
N LEU A 151 -25.03 3.25 -12.52
CA LEU A 151 -23.90 2.31 -12.38
C LEU A 151 -22.79 2.80 -11.45
N ALA A 152 -22.59 4.11 -11.34
CA ALA A 152 -21.58 4.69 -10.45
C ALA A 152 -22.04 4.75 -8.99
N ARG A 153 -23.35 4.92 -8.76
CA ARG A 153 -23.97 4.84 -7.44
C ARG A 153 -24.02 3.39 -6.97
N ASP A 154 -24.46 2.47 -7.82
CA ASP A 154 -24.46 1.03 -7.52
C ASP A 154 -23.05 0.54 -7.18
N ALA A 155 -22.05 0.96 -7.96
CA ALA A 155 -20.65 0.65 -7.68
C ALA A 155 -20.17 1.23 -6.35
N HIS A 156 -20.59 2.44 -6.00
CA HIS A 156 -20.26 3.08 -4.74
C HIS A 156 -20.91 2.37 -3.55
N ASP A 157 -22.19 1.99 -3.67
CA ASP A 157 -22.91 1.24 -2.64
C ASP A 157 -22.29 -0.15 -2.43
N ILE A 158 -21.88 -0.82 -3.52
CA ILE A 158 -21.09 -2.07 -3.45
C ILE A 158 -19.79 -1.84 -2.68
N CYS A 159 -19.05 -0.77 -2.99
CA CYS A 159 -17.81 -0.45 -2.28
C CYS A 159 -18.05 -0.11 -0.80
N GLN A 160 -19.14 0.60 -0.46
CA GLN A 160 -19.50 0.85 0.94
C GLN A 160 -19.84 -0.44 1.71
N GLY A 161 -20.36 -1.45 1.01
CA GLY A 161 -20.58 -2.78 1.58
C GLY A 161 -19.30 -3.59 1.79
N MET A 162 -18.15 -3.15 1.26
CA MET A 162 -16.87 -3.82 1.49
C MET A 162 -16.34 -3.46 2.88
N ASP A 163 -15.98 -4.49 3.64
CA ASP A 163 -15.56 -4.39 5.03
C ASP A 163 -14.07 -4.75 5.22
N ASP A 164 -13.62 -4.75 6.47
CA ASP A 164 -12.26 -5.15 6.85
C ASP A 164 -11.92 -6.59 6.40
N SER A 165 -12.94 -7.47 6.26
CA SER A 165 -12.75 -8.82 5.74
C SER A 165 -12.33 -8.80 4.25
N THR A 166 -12.90 -7.89 3.47
CA THR A 166 -12.57 -7.70 2.05
C THR A 166 -11.16 -7.13 1.90
N THR A 167 -10.84 -6.11 2.69
CA THR A 167 -9.49 -5.55 2.80
C THR A 167 -8.46 -6.64 3.13
N SER A 168 -8.77 -7.48 4.14
CA SER A 168 -7.91 -8.58 4.56
C SER A 168 -7.71 -9.62 3.46
N LYS A 169 -8.75 -9.95 2.68
CA LYS A 169 -8.63 -10.88 1.54
C LYS A 169 -7.69 -10.34 0.45
N PHE A 170 -7.83 -9.07 0.08
CA PHE A 170 -6.94 -8.45 -0.90
C PHE A 170 -5.49 -8.46 -0.41
N TYR A 171 -5.25 -8.07 0.84
CA TYR A 171 -3.92 -8.08 1.44
C TYR A 171 -3.31 -9.49 1.47
N GLN A 172 -4.06 -10.50 1.93
CA GLN A 172 -3.58 -11.89 2.02
C GLN A 172 -3.19 -12.46 0.66
N VAL A 173 -3.98 -12.19 -0.39
CA VAL A 173 -3.64 -12.67 -1.74
C VAL A 173 -2.48 -11.89 -2.34
N ALA A 174 -2.38 -10.58 -2.09
CA ALA A 174 -1.21 -9.79 -2.50
C ALA A 174 0.07 -10.32 -1.82
N MET A 175 0.03 -10.70 -0.54
CA MET A 175 1.18 -11.28 0.16
C MET A 175 1.71 -12.57 -0.49
N LYS A 176 0.83 -13.37 -1.10
CA LYS A 176 1.27 -14.59 -1.82
C LYS A 176 2.17 -14.28 -3.02
N LEU A 177 2.11 -13.06 -3.55
CA LEU A 177 2.91 -12.60 -4.68
C LEU A 177 4.30 -12.10 -4.26
N ILE A 178 4.55 -11.85 -2.97
CA ILE A 178 5.82 -11.31 -2.46
C ILE A 178 7.06 -12.02 -3.01
N PRO A 179 7.12 -13.38 -3.10
CA PRO A 179 8.29 -14.05 -3.65
C PRO A 179 8.61 -13.62 -5.10
N ASP A 180 7.59 -13.50 -5.95
CA ASP A 180 7.74 -13.06 -7.34
C ASP A 180 8.08 -11.55 -7.40
N ILE A 181 7.51 -10.75 -6.50
CA ILE A 181 7.79 -9.30 -6.41
C ILE A 181 9.25 -9.03 -6.02
N LEU A 182 9.80 -9.80 -5.07
CA LEU A 182 11.18 -9.63 -4.58
C LEU A 182 12.24 -9.86 -5.65
N VAL A 183 11.98 -10.78 -6.59
CA VAL A 183 12.89 -11.08 -7.69
C VAL A 183 12.64 -10.22 -8.93
N ALA A 184 11.56 -9.42 -8.94
CA ALA A 184 11.20 -8.59 -10.07
C ALA A 184 12.01 -7.28 -10.11
N GLU A 185 12.74 -7.09 -11.20
CA GLU A 185 13.48 -5.86 -11.50
C GLU A 185 12.56 -4.79 -12.12
N SER A 186 11.53 -4.37 -11.37
CA SER A 186 10.47 -3.47 -11.86
C SER A 186 10.20 -2.33 -10.87
N ILE A 187 9.75 -1.16 -11.32
CA ILE A 187 9.39 -0.08 -10.38
C ILE A 187 8.20 -0.47 -9.53
N GLU A 188 7.32 -1.30 -10.07
CA GLU A 188 6.12 -1.83 -9.44
C GLU A 188 6.46 -2.70 -8.24
N SER A 189 7.64 -3.34 -8.20
CA SER A 189 8.07 -4.07 -7.00
C SER A 189 8.33 -3.12 -5.83
N VAL A 190 8.96 -1.97 -6.07
CA VAL A 190 9.12 -0.90 -5.08
C VAL A 190 7.75 -0.40 -4.63
N GLN A 191 6.86 -0.10 -5.58
CA GLN A 191 5.53 0.43 -5.29
C GLN A 191 4.68 -0.54 -4.47
N ALA A 192 4.72 -1.84 -4.78
CA ALA A 192 4.04 -2.87 -4.01
C ALA A 192 4.48 -2.86 -2.54
N PHE A 193 5.79 -2.82 -2.28
CA PHE A 193 6.31 -2.77 -0.90
C PHE A 193 5.98 -1.46 -0.17
N LEU A 194 5.94 -0.31 -0.87
CA LEU A 194 5.45 0.92 -0.27
C LEU A 194 3.98 0.79 0.15
N LEU A 195 3.15 0.18 -0.68
CA LEU A 195 1.73 -0.01 -0.38
C LEU A 195 1.50 -1.07 0.73
N PHE A 196 2.29 -2.14 0.77
CA PHE A 196 2.28 -3.08 1.89
C PHE A 196 2.63 -2.40 3.21
N GLY A 197 3.69 -1.60 3.22
CA GLY A 197 4.08 -0.84 4.40
C GLY A 197 3.00 0.14 4.85
N LEU A 198 2.39 0.84 3.90
CA LEU A 198 1.30 1.77 4.18
C LEU A 198 0.07 1.08 4.77
N HIS A 199 -0.29 -0.09 4.24
CA HIS A 199 -1.43 -0.87 4.73
C HIS A 199 -1.24 -1.36 6.17
N THR A 200 -0.03 -1.79 6.53
CA THR A 200 0.26 -2.30 7.89
C THR A 200 0.57 -1.20 8.90
N LEU A 201 0.88 0.01 8.43
CA LEU A 201 1.31 1.13 9.26
C LEU A 201 0.37 1.45 10.44
N PRO A 202 -0.97 1.46 10.30
CA PRO A 202 -1.87 1.76 11.42
C PRO A 202 -1.82 0.72 12.54
N ALA A 203 -1.54 -0.55 12.20
CA ALA A 203 -1.57 -1.66 13.15
C ALA A 203 -0.20 -1.93 13.78
N ASP A 204 0.88 -1.79 13.01
CA ASP A 204 2.22 -2.19 13.43
C ASP A 204 3.31 -1.28 12.85
N PRO A 205 3.42 0.00 13.31
CA PRO A 205 4.29 1.01 12.72
C PRO A 205 5.78 0.68 12.84
N ALA A 206 6.19 0.01 13.91
CA ALA A 206 7.60 -0.34 14.19
C ALA A 206 7.97 -1.76 13.74
N GLY A 207 7.01 -2.56 13.29
CA GLY A 207 7.24 -3.94 12.87
C GLY A 207 7.20 -4.11 11.36
N LEU A 208 6.12 -4.69 10.84
CA LEU A 208 6.01 -5.06 9.43
C LEU A 208 6.03 -3.85 8.49
N SER A 209 5.44 -2.70 8.87
CA SER A 209 5.48 -1.53 8.00
C SER A 209 6.91 -1.02 7.79
N TYR A 210 7.68 -0.91 8.87
CA TYR A 210 9.09 -0.49 8.81
C TYR A 210 9.91 -1.47 7.96
N THR A 211 9.66 -2.77 8.12
CA THR A 211 10.30 -3.81 7.31
C THR A 211 10.00 -3.64 5.82
N TYR A 212 8.73 -3.42 5.45
CA TYR A 212 8.34 -3.22 4.05
C TYR A 212 8.93 -1.95 3.45
N PHE A 213 8.95 -0.83 4.19
CA PHE A 213 9.62 0.40 3.73
C PHE A 213 11.13 0.20 3.56
N GLY A 214 11.77 -0.53 4.49
CA GLY A 214 13.17 -0.93 4.39
C GLY A 214 13.48 -1.80 3.17
N ILE A 215 12.56 -2.68 2.77
CA ILE A 215 12.68 -3.46 1.53
C ILE A 215 12.50 -2.55 0.31
N ALA A 216 11.48 -1.68 0.31
CA ALA A 216 11.19 -0.77 -0.79
C ALA A 216 12.39 0.13 -1.13
N ILE A 217 13.05 0.71 -0.13
CA ILE A 217 14.22 1.57 -0.37
C ILE A 217 15.43 0.79 -0.92
N LYS A 218 15.61 -0.48 -0.51
CA LYS A 218 16.66 -1.36 -1.05
C LYS A 218 16.40 -1.68 -2.51
N LEU A 219 15.18 -2.06 -2.87
CA LEU A 219 14.78 -2.30 -4.26
C LEU A 219 14.92 -1.03 -5.11
N ALA A 220 14.49 0.12 -4.60
CA ALA A 220 14.63 1.40 -5.30
C ALA A 220 16.11 1.76 -5.56
N THR A 221 17.01 1.40 -4.63
CA THR A 221 18.45 1.58 -4.79
C THR A 221 19.01 0.64 -5.85
N GLN A 222 18.63 -0.64 -5.82
CA GLN A 222 19.04 -1.65 -6.82
C GLN A 222 18.60 -1.28 -8.24
N LEU A 223 17.41 -0.70 -8.39
CA LEU A 223 16.89 -0.21 -9.68
C LEU A 223 17.48 1.15 -10.10
N ASN A 224 18.42 1.69 -9.33
CA ASN A 224 19.08 2.97 -9.59
C ASN A 224 18.10 4.15 -9.68
N LEU A 225 16.98 4.10 -8.94
CA LEU A 225 15.97 5.19 -8.96
C LEU A 225 16.49 6.50 -8.36
N HIS A 226 17.53 6.41 -7.54
CA HIS A 226 18.23 7.54 -6.92
C HIS A 226 19.16 8.30 -7.89
N LEU A 227 19.53 7.68 -9.01
CA LEU A 227 20.45 8.27 -9.97
C LEU A 227 19.71 9.15 -10.97
N LYS A 228 20.37 10.24 -11.38
CA LYS A 228 19.91 11.06 -12.51
C LYS A 228 20.23 10.33 -13.80
N ILE A 229 19.22 9.82 -14.47
CA ILE A 229 19.35 9.12 -15.74
C ILE A 229 18.94 10.06 -16.87
N THR A 230 19.82 10.25 -17.85
CA THR A 230 19.56 11.06 -19.05
C THR A 230 19.10 10.23 -20.25
N SER A 231 19.14 8.90 -20.14
CA SER A 231 18.81 7.97 -21.23
C SER A 231 17.32 7.66 -21.38
N ILE A 232 16.48 8.05 -20.40
CA ILE A 232 15.03 7.85 -20.49
C ILE A 232 14.44 9.02 -21.25
N SER A 233 13.84 8.74 -22.40
CA SER A 233 13.24 9.74 -23.28
C SER A 233 11.87 10.23 -22.80
N CYS A 234 11.13 9.40 -22.04
CA CYS A 234 9.82 9.74 -21.52
C CYS A 234 9.93 10.57 -20.24
N ALA A 235 9.50 11.84 -20.31
CA ALA A 235 9.49 12.74 -19.16
C ALA A 235 8.60 12.24 -18.01
N ARG A 236 7.49 11.54 -18.33
CA ARG A 236 6.59 10.94 -17.34
C ARG A 236 7.30 9.87 -16.53
N ASP A 237 7.99 8.95 -17.19
CA ASP A 237 8.66 7.83 -16.53
C ASP A 237 9.80 8.32 -15.62
N LEU A 238 10.50 9.38 -16.04
CA LEU A 238 11.49 10.07 -15.20
C LEU A 238 10.87 10.65 -13.94
N GLU A 239 9.73 11.32 -14.07
CA GLU A 239 9.02 11.92 -12.93
C GLU A 239 8.50 10.85 -11.97
N VAL A 240 7.90 9.77 -12.48
CA VAL A 240 7.44 8.63 -11.66
C VAL A 240 8.61 8.02 -10.88
N ARG A 241 9.73 7.72 -11.55
CA ARG A 241 10.94 7.18 -10.90
C ARG A 241 11.43 8.08 -9.78
N LYS A 242 11.53 9.38 -10.05
CA LYS A 242 11.98 10.37 -9.06
C LYS A 242 11.04 10.43 -7.87
N ARG A 243 9.72 10.47 -8.09
CA ARG A 243 8.72 10.56 -7.02
C ARG A 243 8.66 9.29 -6.16
N VAL A 244 8.74 8.11 -6.77
CA VAL A 244 8.82 6.83 -6.05
C VAL A 244 10.07 6.77 -5.18
N TRP A 245 11.22 7.18 -5.72
CA TRP A 245 12.46 7.25 -4.93
C TRP A 245 12.31 8.15 -3.70
N TRP A 246 11.84 9.39 -3.88
CA TRP A 246 11.70 10.33 -2.76
C TRP A 246 10.67 9.87 -1.73
N THR A 247 9.61 9.19 -2.17
CA THR A 247 8.62 8.58 -1.26
C THR A 247 9.24 7.46 -0.44
N ALA A 248 9.94 6.53 -1.08
CA ALA A 248 10.63 5.44 -0.37
C ALA A 248 11.65 5.96 0.64
N TYR A 249 12.44 6.96 0.24
CA TYR A 249 13.43 7.59 1.10
C TYR A 249 12.80 8.31 2.30
N ALA A 250 11.69 9.02 2.08
CA ALA A 250 11.01 9.72 3.15
C ALA A 250 10.37 8.73 4.15
N LEU A 251 9.64 7.73 3.65
CA LEU A 251 8.93 6.78 4.52
C LEU A 251 9.88 5.93 5.37
N GLU A 252 11.04 5.53 4.84
CA GLU A 252 12.03 4.78 5.64
C GLU A 252 12.71 5.63 6.73
N ARG A 253 12.84 6.94 6.52
CA ARG A 253 13.53 7.84 7.47
C ARG A 253 12.64 8.49 8.51
N TYR A 254 11.37 8.69 8.19
CA TYR A 254 10.45 9.48 9.03
C TYR A 254 9.41 8.64 9.78
N ILE A 255 9.39 7.33 9.58
CA ILE A 255 8.55 6.36 10.30
C ILE A 255 9.46 5.52 11.20
#